data_AF-A0A8T1CA91-F1
#
_entry.id   AF-A0A8T1CA91-F1
#
_cell.length_a   1.000
_cell.length_b   1.000
_cell.length_c   1.000
_cell.angle_alpha   90.00
_cell.angle_beta   90.00
_cell.angle_gamma   90.00
#
_symmetry.space_group_name_H-M   'P 1'
#
loop_
_entity.id
_entity.type
_entity.pdbx_description
1 polymer ?
#
loop_
_entity_poly.entity_id
_entity_poly.type
_entity_poly.pdbx_seq_one_letter_code
_entity_poly.pdbx_strand_id
1 'polypeptide(L)'
;MTFTTSSTPREKTRSFVATMFATDTLLTSSTIRTPLLILKFTGSTSQMNASLADLKSQLNLPDSVAHSVSDVRAAFAACAFDIMVYGITSHWCSLMDQTFLNRLDYTEDLEAFYEQGAGYKINYEMAAVLLQDIQSYMKMFISGETNVVGNLRFGHAETTLPLMTLLGSGDRSKLLASWTDNQINSRAFRKLILF
;
A
#
# COMPACT_ATOMS: atom_id res chain seq x y z
N MET A 1 17.25 53.24 21.70
CA MET A 1 16.02 52.71 21.07
C MET A 1 16.34 51.32 20.56
N THR A 2 15.93 50.32 21.33
CA THR A 2 16.18 48.90 21.05
C THR A 2 14.95 48.36 20.32
N PHE A 3 15.11 48.00 19.05
CA PHE A 3 14.05 47.34 18.28
C PHE A 3 14.20 45.83 18.42
N THR A 4 13.20 45.22 19.07
CA THR A 4 12.95 43.78 19.05
C THR A 4 12.29 43.41 17.72
N THR A 5 12.88 42.51 16.94
CA THR A 5 12.23 41.90 15.77
C THR A 5 11.84 40.47 16.12
N SER A 6 10.54 40.23 16.26
CA SER A 6 9.94 38.90 16.37
C SER A 6 10.07 38.17 15.03
N SER A 7 10.73 37.01 15.00
CA SER A 7 10.70 36.11 13.84
C SER A 7 9.40 35.31 13.83
N THR A 8 8.67 35.37 12.72
CA THR A 8 7.40 34.68 12.51
C THR A 8 7.57 33.15 12.33
N PRO A 9 6.55 32.33 12.61
CA PRO A 9 6.62 30.85 12.56
C PRO A 9 6.94 30.24 11.18
N ARG A 10 6.92 31.05 10.11
CA ARG A 10 7.01 30.60 8.71
C ARG A 10 8.45 30.25 8.28
N GLU A 11 9.46 30.67 9.04
CA GLU A 11 10.88 30.41 8.72
C GLU A 11 11.38 29.06 9.25
N LYS A 12 10.83 28.57 10.36
CA LYS A 12 11.17 27.24 10.91
C LYS A 12 10.62 26.08 10.07
N THR A 13 9.52 26.30 9.35
CA THR A 13 8.89 25.28 8.49
C THR A 13 9.71 24.99 7.24
N ARG A 14 10.46 25.97 6.71
CA ARG A 14 11.30 25.77 5.52
C ARG A 14 12.53 24.90 5.78
N SER A 15 13.13 24.99 6.97
CA SER A 15 14.29 24.16 7.32
C SER A 15 13.92 22.69 7.53
N PHE A 16 12.69 22.38 7.97
CA PHE A 16 12.25 21.01 8.19
C PHE A 16 11.89 20.30 6.89
N VAL A 17 11.25 21.00 5.95
CA VAL A 17 10.86 20.43 4.64
C VAL A 17 12.09 20.14 3.78
N ALA A 18 13.12 20.99 3.79
CA ALA A 18 14.34 20.75 3.00
C ALA A 18 15.18 19.56 3.52
N THR A 19 15.05 19.20 4.80
CA THR A 19 15.80 18.08 5.39
C THR A 19 15.10 16.73 5.17
N MET A 20 13.78 16.72 4.95
CA MET A 20 13.00 15.49 4.74
C MET A 20 13.11 14.96 3.30
N PHE A 21 13.39 15.82 2.31
CA PHE A 21 13.68 15.39 0.94
C PHE A 21 15.12 14.87 0.72
N ALA A 22 16.00 15.01 1.71
CA ALA A 22 17.38 14.53 1.63
C ALA A 22 17.58 13.13 2.26
N THR A 23 16.54 12.53 2.83
CA THR A 23 16.66 11.23 3.54
C THR A 23 16.14 10.03 2.77
N ASP A 24 15.59 10.19 1.56
CA ASP A 24 15.30 9.05 0.66
C ASP A 24 16.57 8.31 0.21
N THR A 25 17.75 8.86 0.50
CA THR A 25 19.04 8.19 0.28
C THR A 25 19.50 7.31 1.44
N LEU A 26 18.77 7.25 2.58
CA LEU A 26 19.16 6.44 3.75
C LEU A 26 18.47 5.07 3.84
N LEU A 27 17.58 4.72 2.91
CA LEU A 27 17.04 3.36 2.78
C LEU A 27 17.99 2.41 2.02
N THR A 28 19.30 2.60 2.14
CA THR A 28 20.34 1.66 1.65
C THR A 28 20.85 0.72 2.74
N SER A 29 20.19 0.66 3.91
CA SER A 29 20.48 -0.37 4.91
C SER A 29 20.04 -1.73 4.39
N SER A 30 20.95 -2.70 4.41
CA SER A 30 20.81 -4.08 3.88
C SER A 30 19.64 -4.89 4.46
N THR A 31 18.84 -4.32 5.37
CA THR A 31 17.71 -4.95 6.05
C THR A 31 16.34 -4.44 5.54
N ILE A 32 16.28 -3.31 4.82
CA ILE A 32 15.03 -2.77 4.25
C ILE A 32 15.08 -2.90 2.73
N ARG A 33 15.03 -4.16 2.27
CA ARG A 33 14.97 -4.51 0.84
C ARG A 33 13.64 -5.20 0.51
N THR A 34 12.61 -4.92 1.30
CA THR A 34 11.33 -5.66 1.33
C THR A 34 10.55 -5.59 0.01
N PRO A 35 10.36 -4.41 -0.63
CA PRO A 35 9.57 -4.32 -1.86
C PRO A 35 10.21 -5.08 -3.02
N LEU A 36 11.52 -4.93 -3.16
CA LEU A 36 12.29 -5.62 -4.19
C LEU A 36 12.38 -7.13 -3.92
N LEU A 37 12.38 -7.55 -2.65
CA LEU A 37 12.43 -8.96 -2.28
C LEU A 37 11.07 -9.65 -2.51
N ILE A 38 9.97 -9.01 -2.13
CA ILE A 38 8.62 -9.53 -2.38
C ILE A 38 8.34 -9.53 -3.88
N LEU A 39 8.66 -8.46 -4.62
CA LEU A 39 8.55 -8.43 -6.09
C LEU A 39 9.34 -9.57 -6.76
N LYS A 40 10.55 -9.86 -6.27
CA LYS A 40 11.34 -11.00 -6.76
C LYS A 40 10.69 -12.34 -6.44
N PHE A 41 10.07 -12.44 -5.27
CA PHE A 41 9.43 -13.66 -4.80
C PHE A 41 8.10 -13.92 -5.51
N THR A 42 7.21 -12.93 -5.57
CA THR A 42 5.91 -12.98 -6.28
C THR A 42 6.11 -13.07 -7.78
N GLY A 43 7.14 -12.39 -8.31
CA GLY A 43 7.53 -12.42 -9.72
C GLY A 43 7.93 -13.80 -10.25
N SER A 44 8.31 -14.73 -9.37
CA SER A 44 8.74 -16.08 -9.74
C SER A 44 7.64 -17.14 -9.54
N THR A 45 6.41 -16.73 -9.22
CA THR A 45 5.31 -17.65 -8.93
C THR A 45 4.66 -18.21 -10.19
N SER A 46 4.03 -19.39 -10.07
CA SER A 46 3.20 -19.95 -11.15
C SER A 46 2.06 -19.01 -11.55
N GLN A 47 1.51 -18.26 -10.59
CA GLN A 47 0.42 -17.31 -10.83
C GLN A 47 0.87 -16.09 -11.62
N MET A 48 2.06 -15.56 -11.32
CA MET A 48 2.62 -14.47 -12.09
C MET A 48 3.00 -14.92 -13.51
N ASN A 49 3.56 -16.13 -13.65
CA ASN A 49 3.86 -16.70 -14.97
C ASN A 49 2.60 -16.92 -15.81
N ALA A 50 1.49 -17.35 -15.20
CA ALA A 50 0.21 -17.43 -15.88
C ALA A 50 -0.27 -16.04 -16.32
N SER A 51 -0.15 -15.04 -15.46
CA SER A 51 -0.54 -13.64 -15.78
C SER A 51 0.31 -13.04 -16.91
N LEU A 52 1.60 -13.35 -16.96
CA LEU A 52 2.49 -12.97 -18.07
C LEU A 52 2.00 -13.58 -19.39
N ALA A 53 1.71 -14.88 -19.40
CA ALA A 53 1.20 -15.57 -20.58
C ALA A 53 -0.17 -15.02 -21.03
N ASP A 54 -1.06 -14.77 -20.08
CA ASP A 54 -2.40 -14.22 -20.34
C ASP A 54 -2.30 -12.84 -20.99
N LEU A 55 -1.51 -11.91 -20.43
CA LEU A 55 -1.35 -10.58 -21.01
C LEU A 55 -0.74 -10.63 -22.41
N LYS A 56 0.28 -11.47 -22.62
CA LYS A 56 0.92 -11.63 -23.93
C LYS A 56 -0.08 -12.12 -24.98
N SER A 57 -0.91 -13.10 -24.60
CA SER A 57 -1.97 -13.65 -25.44
C SER A 57 -3.00 -12.57 -25.82
N GLN A 58 -3.47 -11.80 -24.84
CA GLN A 58 -4.48 -10.75 -25.04
C GLN A 58 -3.98 -9.61 -25.95
N LEU A 59 -2.68 -9.29 -25.87
CA LEU A 59 -2.04 -8.28 -26.73
C LEU A 59 -1.61 -8.82 -28.10
N ASN A 60 -1.79 -10.11 -28.38
CA ASN A 60 -1.33 -10.78 -29.60
C ASN A 60 0.17 -10.54 -29.89
N LEU A 61 1.01 -10.53 -28.84
CA LEU A 61 2.44 -10.25 -28.99
C LEU A 61 3.19 -11.50 -29.52
N PRO A 62 4.12 -11.32 -30.49
CA PRO A 62 4.92 -12.43 -30.99
C PRO A 62 5.89 -12.93 -29.93
N ASP A 63 6.36 -14.18 -30.09
CA ASP A 63 7.21 -14.83 -29.09
C ASP A 63 8.55 -14.14 -28.84
N SER A 64 9.02 -13.39 -29.83
CA SER A 64 10.24 -12.60 -29.76
C SER A 64 10.15 -11.40 -28.81
N VAL A 65 8.95 -10.94 -28.45
CA VAL A 65 8.77 -9.78 -27.58
C VAL A 65 8.90 -10.23 -26.13
N ALA A 66 9.99 -9.80 -25.52
CA ALA A 66 10.19 -9.91 -24.08
C ALA A 66 9.20 -9.00 -23.34
N HIS A 67 8.60 -9.54 -22.29
CA HIS A 67 7.75 -8.82 -21.35
C HIS A 67 8.07 -9.32 -19.94
N SER A 68 7.71 -8.52 -18.95
CA SER A 68 8.17 -8.65 -17.58
C SER A 68 7.03 -8.48 -16.59
N VAL A 69 7.28 -8.83 -15.33
CA VAL A 69 6.33 -8.64 -14.23
C VAL A 69 5.92 -7.16 -14.10
N SER A 70 6.84 -6.23 -14.37
CA SER A 70 6.52 -4.80 -14.38
C SER A 70 5.50 -4.43 -15.46
N ASP A 71 5.53 -5.06 -16.63
CA ASP A 71 4.57 -4.78 -17.71
C ASP A 71 3.16 -5.26 -17.33
N VAL A 72 3.08 -6.42 -16.69
CA VAL A 72 1.82 -6.98 -16.15
C VAL A 72 1.23 -6.07 -15.08
N ARG A 73 2.05 -5.61 -14.12
CA ARG A 73 1.60 -4.67 -13.09
C ARG A 73 1.23 -3.31 -13.66
N ALA A 74 1.96 -2.83 -14.66
CA ALA A 74 1.65 -1.56 -15.33
C ALA A 74 0.30 -1.63 -16.06
N ALA A 75 0.01 -2.74 -16.76
CA ALA A 75 -1.30 -2.95 -17.38
C ALA A 75 -2.41 -2.95 -16.32
N PHE A 76 -2.22 -3.68 -15.21
CA PHE A 76 -3.19 -3.74 -14.11
C PHE A 76 -3.46 -2.35 -13.51
N ALA A 77 -2.41 -1.58 -13.25
CA ALA A 77 -2.53 -0.20 -12.79
C ALA A 77 -3.25 0.70 -13.82
N ALA A 78 -2.94 0.55 -15.11
CA ALA A 78 -3.58 1.32 -16.17
C ALA A 78 -5.10 1.05 -16.24
N CYS A 79 -5.52 -0.21 -16.05
CA CYS A 79 -6.94 -0.53 -15.90
C CYS A 79 -7.57 0.21 -14.70
N ALA A 80 -6.93 0.18 -13.53
CA ALA A 80 -7.45 0.90 -12.37
C ALA A 80 -7.57 2.41 -12.62
N PHE A 81 -6.58 3.02 -13.28
CA PHE A 81 -6.61 4.44 -13.63
C PHE A 81 -7.66 4.78 -14.68
N ASP A 82 -7.91 3.93 -15.67
CA ASP A 82 -8.99 4.14 -16.65
C ASP A 82 -10.35 4.24 -15.97
N ILE A 83 -10.61 3.38 -14.99
CA ILE A 83 -11.85 3.39 -14.23
C ILE A 83 -11.92 4.63 -13.35
N MET A 84 -10.86 4.93 -12.59
CA MET A 84 -10.87 6.00 -11.59
C MET A 84 -10.88 7.41 -12.20
N VAL A 85 -10.16 7.60 -13.32
CA VAL A 85 -10.01 8.92 -13.94
C VAL A 85 -11.10 9.17 -14.98
N TYR A 86 -11.45 8.15 -15.77
CA TYR A 86 -12.33 8.31 -16.93
C TYR A 86 -13.64 7.52 -16.83
N GLY A 87 -13.79 6.60 -15.88
CA GLY A 87 -14.96 5.74 -15.78
C GLY A 87 -15.06 4.72 -16.91
N ILE A 88 -13.93 4.36 -17.54
CA ILE A 88 -13.90 3.50 -18.73
C ILE A 88 -13.37 2.11 -18.35
N THR A 89 -14.04 1.07 -18.86
CA THR A 89 -13.62 -0.34 -18.70
C THR A 89 -13.29 -1.00 -20.04
N SER A 90 -13.54 -0.33 -21.17
CA SER A 90 -13.34 -0.87 -22.52
C SER A 90 -11.90 -0.73 -23.06
N HIS A 91 -10.99 -0.17 -22.27
CA HIS A 91 -9.58 0.05 -22.62
C HIS A 91 -8.69 -0.99 -21.94
N TRP A 92 -7.79 -0.60 -21.02
CA TRP A 92 -6.82 -1.52 -20.42
C TRP A 92 -7.49 -2.70 -19.70
N CYS A 93 -8.66 -2.48 -19.10
CA CYS A 93 -9.41 -3.53 -18.42
C CYS A 93 -9.96 -4.61 -19.37
N SER A 94 -10.14 -4.32 -20.67
CA SER A 94 -10.63 -5.33 -21.61
C SER A 94 -9.60 -6.43 -21.90
N LEU A 95 -8.34 -6.20 -21.52
CA LEU A 95 -7.25 -7.16 -21.66
C LEU A 95 -7.21 -8.17 -20.50
N MET A 96 -8.10 -8.05 -19.51
CA MET A 96 -8.02 -8.78 -18.24
C MET A 96 -9.32 -9.51 -17.98
N ASP A 97 -9.20 -10.81 -17.69
CA ASP A 97 -10.32 -11.57 -17.14
C ASP A 97 -10.31 -11.49 -15.61
N GLN A 98 -11.38 -12.00 -14.98
CA GLN A 98 -11.48 -12.00 -13.52
C GLN A 98 -10.34 -12.77 -12.85
N THR A 99 -9.84 -13.83 -13.48
CA THR A 99 -8.74 -14.64 -12.96
C THR A 99 -7.45 -13.83 -12.91
N PHE A 100 -7.11 -13.13 -13.99
CA PHE A 100 -5.99 -12.22 -14.07
C PHE A 100 -6.08 -11.15 -12.98
N LEU A 101 -7.24 -10.48 -12.87
CA LEU A 101 -7.46 -9.45 -11.85
C LEU A 101 -7.26 -10.01 -10.44
N ASN A 102 -7.79 -11.21 -10.13
CA ASN A 102 -7.66 -11.81 -8.82
C ASN A 102 -6.21 -12.21 -8.47
N ARG A 103 -5.40 -12.64 -9.44
CA ARG A 103 -3.97 -12.95 -9.24
C ARG A 103 -3.16 -11.69 -8.93
N LEU A 104 -3.44 -10.59 -9.63
CA LEU A 104 -2.77 -9.32 -9.41
C LEU A 104 -3.21 -8.67 -8.09
N ASP A 105 -4.51 -8.68 -7.79
CA ASP A 105 -5.05 -8.25 -6.51
C ASP A 105 -4.44 -9.04 -5.34
N TYR A 106 -4.25 -10.35 -5.50
CA TYR A 106 -3.55 -11.16 -4.49
C TYR A 106 -2.07 -10.81 -4.34
N THR A 107 -1.41 -10.40 -5.42
CA THR A 107 -0.02 -9.95 -5.36
C THR A 107 0.09 -8.68 -4.53
N GLU A 108 -0.83 -7.74 -4.70
CA GLU A 108 -0.94 -6.53 -3.87
C GLU A 108 -1.25 -6.87 -2.40
N ASP A 109 -2.09 -7.88 -2.15
CA ASP A 109 -2.38 -8.36 -0.79
C ASP A 109 -1.16 -8.97 -0.11
N LEU A 110 -0.35 -9.75 -0.83
CA LEU A 110 0.89 -10.32 -0.30
C LEU A 110 1.86 -9.22 0.13
N GLU A 111 2.07 -8.22 -0.73
CA GLU A 111 2.92 -7.07 -0.41
C GLU A 111 2.40 -6.32 0.82
N ALA A 112 1.12 -5.94 0.81
CA ALA A 112 0.50 -5.24 1.92
C ALA A 112 0.57 -6.04 3.23
N PHE A 113 0.31 -7.35 3.19
CA PHE A 113 0.34 -8.22 4.37
C PHE A 113 1.73 -8.28 5.00
N TYR A 114 2.77 -8.48 4.20
CA TYR A 114 4.13 -8.68 4.70
C TYR A 114 4.91 -7.39 4.95
N GLU A 115 4.55 -6.28 4.30
CA GLU A 115 5.26 -5.01 4.50
C GLU A 115 4.61 -4.11 5.56
N GLN A 116 3.29 -4.16 5.70
CA GLN A 116 2.53 -3.16 6.46
C GLN A 116 1.45 -3.79 7.36
N GLY A 117 0.94 -4.96 6.98
CA GLY A 117 -0.15 -5.65 7.65
C GLY A 117 0.30 -6.66 8.69
N ALA A 118 -0.46 -7.75 8.80
CA ALA A 118 -0.33 -8.74 9.88
C ALA A 118 0.85 -9.72 9.73
N GLY A 119 1.59 -9.69 8.61
CA GLY A 119 2.67 -10.64 8.34
C GLY A 119 3.81 -10.60 9.33
N TYR A 120 4.14 -9.41 9.86
CA TYR A 120 5.07 -9.24 10.95
C TYR A 120 4.51 -8.32 12.02
N LYS A 121 4.71 -8.70 13.29
CA LYS A 121 4.22 -7.96 14.46
C LYS A 121 4.67 -6.49 14.47
N ILE A 122 5.91 -6.24 14.06
CA ILE A 122 6.47 -4.88 14.01
C ILE A 122 5.71 -3.95 13.06
N ASN A 123 5.17 -4.48 11.95
CA ASN A 123 4.52 -3.69 10.91
C ASN A 123 3.35 -2.87 11.46
N TYR A 124 2.46 -3.52 12.21
CA TYR A 124 1.30 -2.87 12.79
C TYR A 124 1.55 -2.26 14.18
N GLU A 125 2.58 -2.70 14.91
CA GLU A 125 2.94 -2.10 16.21
C GLU A 125 3.48 -0.67 16.08
N MET A 126 4.06 -0.31 14.93
CA MET A 126 4.45 1.06 14.63
C MET A 126 3.26 2.04 14.70
N ALA A 127 2.02 1.57 14.46
CA ALA A 127 0.82 2.39 14.58
C ALA A 127 0.40 2.68 16.04
N ALA A 128 1.07 2.10 17.04
CA ALA A 128 0.71 2.29 18.45
C ALA A 128 0.77 3.75 18.88
N VAL A 129 1.74 4.52 18.38
CA VAL A 129 1.86 5.96 18.69
C VAL A 129 0.64 6.74 18.16
N LEU A 130 0.18 6.40 16.95
CA LEU A 130 -1.02 7.01 16.37
C LEU A 130 -2.28 6.61 17.15
N LEU A 131 -2.40 5.33 17.55
CA LEU A 131 -3.53 4.87 18.36
C LEU A 131 -3.56 5.56 19.74
N GLN A 132 -2.40 5.76 20.37
CA GLN A 132 -2.30 6.50 21.63
C GLN A 132 -2.75 7.96 21.49
N ASP A 133 -2.37 8.64 20.39
CA ASP A 133 -2.81 10.00 20.11
C ASP A 133 -4.33 10.08 19.89
N ILE A 134 -4.90 9.14 19.13
CA ILE A 134 -6.35 9.01 18.94
C ILE A 134 -7.06 8.80 20.30
N GLN A 135 -6.56 7.88 21.12
CA GLN A 135 -7.10 7.61 22.46
C GLN A 135 -6.97 8.81 23.40
N SER A 136 -5.86 9.53 23.37
CA SER A 136 -5.65 10.75 24.15
C SER A 136 -6.69 11.80 23.80
N TYR A 137 -6.90 12.04 22.50
CA TYR A 137 -7.91 12.97 22.03
C TYR A 137 -9.34 12.58 22.48
N MET A 138 -9.69 11.29 22.38
CA MET A 138 -10.99 10.79 22.85
C MET A 138 -11.17 11.02 24.36
N LYS A 139 -10.11 10.82 25.17
CA LYS A 139 -10.16 11.07 26.61
C LYS A 139 -10.35 12.55 26.93
N MET A 140 -9.63 13.44 26.26
CA MET A 140 -9.77 14.89 26.44
C MET A 140 -11.20 15.36 26.13
N PHE A 141 -11.84 14.76 25.12
CA PHE A 141 -13.22 15.09 24.78
C PHE A 141 -14.19 14.64 25.88
N ILE A 142 -14.03 13.41 26.39
CA ILE A 142 -14.86 12.86 27.46
C ILE A 142 -14.67 13.63 28.78
N SER A 143 -13.45 14.09 29.09
CA SER A 143 -13.17 14.86 30.31
C SER A 143 -13.59 16.34 30.23
N GLY A 144 -14.01 16.82 29.05
CA GLY A 144 -14.36 18.22 28.82
C GLY A 144 -13.14 19.14 28.68
N GLU A 145 -11.93 18.59 28.51
CA GLU A 145 -10.70 19.35 28.25
C GLU A 145 -10.66 19.93 26.84
N THR A 146 -11.45 19.39 25.91
CA THR A 146 -11.61 19.94 24.56
C THR A 146 -13.08 20.01 24.14
N ASN A 147 -13.43 21.09 23.43
CA ASN A 147 -14.74 21.28 22.79
C ASN A 147 -14.73 20.88 21.31
N VAL A 148 -13.62 20.35 20.79
CA VAL A 148 -13.51 19.95 19.39
C VAL A 148 -14.20 18.60 19.19
N VAL A 149 -15.29 18.58 18.42
CA VAL A 149 -16.15 17.41 18.23
C VAL A 149 -15.62 16.39 17.21
N GLY A 150 -14.61 16.75 16.42
CA GLY A 150 -14.07 15.89 15.37
C GLY A 150 -12.62 16.16 15.08
N ASN A 151 -11.82 15.11 15.00
CA ASN A 151 -10.40 15.16 14.64
C ASN A 151 -10.17 14.26 13.42
N LEU A 152 -10.13 14.89 12.25
CA LEU A 152 -9.96 14.23 10.97
C LEU A 152 -8.46 14.17 10.63
N ARG A 153 -7.94 12.96 10.45
CA ARG A 153 -6.54 12.71 10.07
C ARG A 153 -6.51 12.08 8.67
N PHE A 154 -5.59 12.55 7.84
CA PHE A 154 -5.36 12.03 6.50
C PHE A 154 -4.02 11.31 6.48
N GLY A 155 -4.00 10.09 5.96
CA GLY A 155 -2.82 9.26 5.87
C GLY A 155 -2.84 8.43 4.60
N HIS A 156 -1.67 7.89 4.25
CA HIS A 156 -1.54 6.95 3.13
C HIS A 156 -1.92 5.52 3.57
N ALA A 157 -2.09 4.62 2.60
CA ALA A 157 -2.41 3.21 2.85
C ALA A 157 -1.41 2.57 3.82
N GLU A 158 -0.14 2.97 3.71
CA GLU A 158 1.00 2.56 4.54
C GLU A 158 0.87 2.97 6.00
N THR A 159 0.00 3.92 6.35
CA THR A 159 -0.27 4.36 7.73
C THR A 159 -1.57 3.75 8.25
N THR A 160 -2.59 3.73 7.40
CA THR A 160 -3.92 3.30 7.77
C THR A 160 -4.03 1.78 7.89
N LEU A 161 -3.34 1.00 7.06
CA LEU A 161 -3.33 -0.47 7.13
C LEU A 161 -2.70 -0.98 8.44
N PRO A 162 -1.52 -0.51 8.88
CA PRO A 162 -0.98 -0.79 10.20
C PRO A 162 -1.96 -0.48 11.33
N LEU A 163 -2.61 0.69 11.30
CA LEU A 163 -3.57 1.08 12.33
C LEU A 163 -4.78 0.13 12.37
N MET A 164 -5.37 -0.19 11.22
CA MET A 164 -6.50 -1.13 11.13
C MET A 164 -6.11 -2.52 11.62
N THR A 165 -4.90 -2.99 11.27
CA THR A 165 -4.36 -4.26 11.74
C THR A 165 -4.12 -4.28 13.25
N LEU A 166 -3.63 -3.16 13.82
CA LEU A 166 -3.43 -2.99 15.26
C LEU A 166 -4.76 -2.99 16.02
N LEU A 167 -5.81 -2.40 15.44
CA LEU A 167 -7.19 -2.43 15.95
C LEU A 167 -7.84 -3.82 15.85
N GLY A 168 -7.16 -4.80 15.26
CA GLY A 168 -7.64 -6.17 15.14
C GLY A 168 -8.42 -6.47 13.87
N SER A 169 -8.40 -5.56 12.88
CA SER A 169 -9.00 -5.80 11.57
C SER A 169 -8.08 -6.67 10.71
N GLY A 170 -8.69 -7.51 9.87
CA GLY A 170 -7.98 -8.37 8.94
C GLY A 170 -7.54 -9.70 9.55
N ASP A 171 -7.62 -10.75 8.73
CA ASP A 171 -7.15 -12.07 9.12
C ASP A 171 -5.62 -12.12 9.22
N ARG A 172 -5.12 -12.90 10.18
CA ARG A 172 -3.69 -13.03 10.49
C ARG A 172 -3.10 -14.35 9.99
N SER A 173 -3.87 -15.16 9.26
CA SER A 173 -3.33 -16.37 8.65
C SER A 173 -2.29 -16.01 7.60
N LYS A 174 -1.22 -16.82 7.53
CA LYS A 174 -0.13 -16.55 6.60
C LYS A 174 -0.60 -16.74 5.16
N LEU A 175 -0.41 -15.72 4.34
CA LEU A 175 -0.61 -15.79 2.90
C LEU A 175 0.63 -16.43 2.25
N LEU A 176 0.45 -17.34 1.28
CA LEU A 176 1.57 -17.95 0.58
C LEU A 176 1.52 -17.61 -0.91
N ALA A 177 2.66 -17.19 -1.45
CA ALA A 177 2.78 -16.89 -2.88
C ALA A 177 2.55 -18.13 -3.79
N SER A 178 2.56 -19.34 -3.23
CA SER A 178 2.32 -20.60 -3.93
C SER A 178 0.85 -21.01 -4.00
N TRP A 179 -0.09 -20.15 -3.61
CA TRP A 179 -1.52 -20.48 -3.60
C TRP A 179 -2.09 -20.70 -5.00
N THR A 180 -3.07 -21.60 -5.07
CA THR A 180 -3.89 -21.85 -6.26
C THR A 180 -4.97 -20.77 -6.42
N ASP A 181 -5.55 -20.64 -7.62
CA ASP A 181 -6.63 -19.68 -7.89
C ASP A 181 -7.81 -19.84 -6.90
N ASN A 182 -8.15 -21.08 -6.51
CA ASN A 182 -9.21 -21.36 -5.53
C ASN A 182 -8.87 -20.87 -4.11
N GLN A 183 -7.61 -20.98 -3.70
CA GLN A 183 -7.14 -20.47 -2.40
C GLN A 183 -7.09 -18.93 -2.41
N ILE A 184 -6.64 -18.34 -3.52
CA ILE A 184 -6.65 -16.89 -3.73
C ILE A 184 -8.07 -16.32 -3.65
N ASN A 185 -9.04 -17.00 -4.26
CA ASN A 185 -10.43 -16.56 -4.27
C ASN A 185 -11.12 -16.69 -2.91
N SER A 186 -10.69 -17.61 -2.05
CA SER A 186 -11.28 -17.85 -0.72
C SER A 186 -10.52 -17.16 0.43
N ARG A 187 -9.51 -16.35 0.12
CA ARG A 187 -8.67 -15.69 1.13
C ARG A 187 -9.47 -14.73 2.03
N ALA A 188 -9.11 -14.75 3.31
CA ALA A 188 -9.72 -13.91 4.34
C ALA A 188 -9.09 -12.51 4.42
N PHE A 189 -7.76 -12.40 4.25
CA PHE A 189 -7.10 -11.10 4.17
C PHE A 189 -7.26 -10.51 2.76
N ARG A 190 -7.84 -9.29 2.69
CA ARG A 190 -7.90 -8.47 1.48
C ARG A 190 -7.61 -7.02 1.84
N LYS A 191 -6.57 -6.45 1.25
CA LYS A 191 -6.21 -5.03 1.37
C LYS A 191 -7.39 -4.16 0.94
N LEU A 192 -8.05 -4.51 -0.16
CA LEU A 192 -9.20 -3.77 -0.70
C LEU A 192 -10.44 -3.73 0.22
N ILE A 193 -10.57 -4.63 1.21
CA ILE A 193 -11.69 -4.58 2.17
C ILE A 193 -11.34 -3.73 3.39
N LEU A 194 -10.04 -3.54 3.66
CA LEU A 194 -9.57 -2.70 4.76
C LEU A 194 -9.55 -1.20 4.39
N PHE A 195 -9.94 -0.85 3.15
CA PHE A 195 -9.96 0.49 2.58
C PHE A 195 -11.23 0.81 1.80
#